data_AF-A0A497FF26-F1
#
_entry.id   AF-A0A497FF26-F1
#
_cell.length_a   1.000
_cell.length_b   1.000
_cell.length_c   1.000
_cell.angle_alpha   90.00
_cell.angle_beta   90.00
_cell.angle_gamma   90.00
#
_symmetry.space_group_name_H-M   'P 1'
#
loop_
_entity.id
_entity.type
_entity.pdbx_description
1 polymer ?
#
loop_
_entity_poly.entity_id
_entity_poly.type
_entity_poly.pdbx_seq_one_letter_code
_entity_poly.pdbx_strand_id
1 'polypeptide(L)'
;MGEGKFIGRDLIEKIEDIRRSKVIVYFTGDRVPFSARIAEDAVRPLYDHLLELDFDYLKEKDGIKRIDLFLYSRGGDISVPWRIVSMIREFCDEFNVLIPYKAQSAATLLSLGADNIVMGRKAELGPIDPTLERVATSEGVIPPKTIAVEDVNSFLSFIKERANINDQEALASVVNNLIKEIGSLALGRVNRAHHHIRLVARKLLTTRREKMDEEKISTIIETLTEKIYSHGHAIARREAKDIGLPVVYPDSELENLMWQLYLRYEKYLGLRDPLYPEVLIGDKEEYEIKDLPIAVIESRKKLHLFKTNVKLIKKRQVPPNPQININLAIQLPPGIRPEDIPQKTRQVLNSLLSQIGRMLPELVRQELIRQSPVIGIEGRVYGGRWVEEA
;
A
#
# COMPACT_ATOMS: atom_id res chain seq x y z
N MET A 1 -14.95 -32.43 -5.03
CA MET A 1 -14.02 -31.95 -3.98
C MET A 1 -14.20 -30.43 -3.92
N GLY A 2 -15.17 -29.84 -3.24
CA GLY A 2 -15.80 -30.21 -1.96
C GLY A 2 -14.90 -29.72 -0.84
N GLU A 3 -15.23 -28.56 -0.24
CA GLU A 3 -14.45 -27.74 0.73
C GLU A 3 -13.55 -26.65 0.12
N GLY A 4 -13.74 -25.38 0.52
CA GLY A 4 -12.72 -24.33 0.39
C GLY A 4 -13.05 -23.01 -0.32
N LYS A 5 -14.19 -22.35 -0.06
CA LYS A 5 -14.41 -20.96 -0.53
C LYS A 5 -13.84 -19.89 0.41
N PHE A 6 -13.84 -20.17 1.70
CA PHE A 6 -13.41 -19.26 2.75
C PHE A 6 -11.98 -19.59 3.17
N ILE A 7 -11.21 -18.57 3.54
CA ILE A 7 -9.81 -18.76 3.95
C ILE A 7 -9.81 -19.10 5.44
N GLY A 8 -10.39 -18.24 6.26
CA GLY A 8 -10.30 -18.30 7.72
C GLY A 8 -11.56 -18.72 8.47
N ARG A 9 -12.70 -18.97 7.79
CA ARG A 9 -14.03 -19.14 8.41
C ARG A 9 -14.07 -20.02 9.67
N ASP A 10 -13.50 -21.22 9.66
CA ASP A 10 -13.52 -22.14 10.81
C ASP A 10 -12.79 -21.56 12.04
N LEU A 11 -11.72 -20.78 11.83
CA LEU A 11 -11.01 -20.10 12.91
C LEU A 11 -11.76 -18.84 13.35
N ILE A 12 -12.37 -18.12 12.42
CA ILE A 12 -13.25 -16.98 12.71
C ILE A 12 -14.39 -17.44 13.63
N GLU A 13 -15.09 -18.53 13.30
CA GLU A 13 -16.18 -19.09 14.11
C GLU A 13 -15.72 -19.43 15.54
N LYS A 14 -14.57 -20.09 15.69
CA LYS A 14 -14.01 -20.40 17.02
C LYS A 14 -13.67 -19.14 17.82
N ILE A 15 -13.14 -18.11 17.16
CA ILE A 15 -12.84 -16.83 17.82
C ILE A 15 -14.16 -16.15 18.25
N GLU A 16 -15.19 -16.13 17.39
CA GLU A 16 -16.52 -15.60 17.74
C GLU A 16 -17.10 -16.30 18.97
N ASP A 17 -16.98 -17.64 19.06
CA ASP A 17 -17.51 -18.43 20.17
C ASP A 17 -16.81 -18.12 21.50
N ILE A 18 -15.48 -18.01 21.50
CA ILE A 18 -14.69 -17.71 22.71
C ILE A 18 -14.90 -16.26 23.13
N ARG A 19 -14.85 -15.33 22.17
CA ARG A 19 -14.93 -13.90 22.45
C ARG A 19 -16.34 -13.41 22.69
N ARG A 20 -17.36 -14.17 22.26
CA ARG A 20 -18.76 -13.76 22.27
C ARG A 20 -18.91 -12.43 21.53
N SER A 21 -18.44 -12.43 20.29
CA SER A 21 -18.40 -11.28 19.40
C SER A 21 -18.64 -11.73 17.96
N LYS A 22 -18.84 -10.75 17.07
CA LYS A 22 -18.77 -10.95 15.63
C LYS A 22 -17.41 -10.52 15.11
N VAL A 23 -16.80 -11.37 14.28
CA VAL A 23 -15.45 -11.16 13.80
C VAL A 23 -15.48 -10.76 12.32
N ILE A 24 -14.85 -9.63 12.02
CA ILE A 24 -14.51 -9.23 10.65
C ILE A 24 -12.99 -9.19 10.57
N VAL A 25 -12.42 -9.90 9.60
CA VAL A 25 -11.01 -9.82 9.25
C VAL A 25 -10.84 -8.68 8.26
N TYR A 26 -9.85 -7.82 8.50
CA TYR A 26 -9.33 -6.88 7.52
C TYR A 26 -7.80 -7.01 7.45
N PHE A 27 -7.33 -7.58 6.35
CA PHE A 27 -5.95 -8.01 6.19
C PHE A 27 -5.38 -7.41 4.90
N THR A 28 -4.45 -6.45 5.02
CA THR A 28 -3.72 -5.89 3.88
C THR A 28 -2.33 -6.52 3.80
N GLY A 29 -2.06 -7.29 2.76
CA GLY A 29 -0.80 -7.99 2.59
C GLY A 29 0.38 -7.07 2.35
N ASP A 30 1.56 -7.45 2.85
CA ASP A 30 2.83 -6.73 2.69
C ASP A 30 3.86 -7.50 1.85
N ARG A 31 3.39 -8.31 0.90
CA ARG A 31 4.25 -9.07 -0.03
C ARG A 31 5.03 -8.10 -0.92
N VAL A 32 6.36 -8.13 -0.86
CA VAL A 32 7.21 -7.27 -1.69
C VAL A 32 7.20 -7.76 -3.15
N PRO A 33 7.13 -6.87 -4.16
CA PRO A 33 7.03 -5.41 -4.08
C PRO A 33 5.59 -4.88 -4.08
N PHE A 34 4.58 -5.75 -4.11
CA PHE A 34 3.17 -5.39 -4.25
C PHE A 34 2.43 -5.50 -2.91
N SER A 35 2.49 -4.44 -2.11
CA SER A 35 1.74 -4.34 -0.85
C SER A 35 0.35 -3.72 -1.06
N ALA A 36 -0.61 -4.17 -0.26
CA ALA A 36 -1.87 -3.48 -0.07
C ALA A 36 -1.77 -2.45 1.07
N ARG A 37 -2.73 -1.51 1.10
CA ARG A 37 -2.84 -0.47 2.12
C ARG A 37 -4.30 -0.23 2.49
N ILE A 38 -4.53 0.35 3.65
CA ILE A 38 -5.85 0.86 4.03
C ILE A 38 -6.21 2.01 3.09
N ALA A 39 -7.33 1.88 2.38
CA ALA A 39 -7.80 2.87 1.41
C ALA A 39 -9.33 2.99 1.44
N GLU A 40 -9.85 4.08 0.86
CA GLU A 40 -11.28 4.40 0.84
C GLU A 40 -12.13 3.29 0.18
N ASP A 41 -11.56 2.59 -0.81
CA ASP A 41 -12.23 1.52 -1.54
C ASP A 41 -12.63 0.32 -0.67
N ALA A 42 -12.00 0.12 0.50
CA ALA A 42 -12.30 -0.93 1.45
C ALA A 42 -13.55 -0.65 2.30
N VAL A 43 -13.97 0.62 2.40
CA VAL A 43 -15.11 1.03 3.25
C VAL A 43 -16.40 0.37 2.78
N ARG A 44 -16.66 0.35 1.47
CA ARG A 44 -17.89 -0.24 0.93
C ARG A 44 -17.96 -1.76 1.13
N PRO A 45 -16.93 -2.57 0.80
CA PRO A 45 -16.91 -3.99 1.14
C PRO A 45 -17.05 -4.25 2.64
N LEU A 46 -16.36 -3.50 3.51
CA LEU A 46 -16.55 -3.63 4.97
C LEU A 46 -18.01 -3.42 5.39
N TYR A 47 -18.71 -2.46 4.78
CA TYR A 47 -20.14 -2.24 5.01
C TYR A 47 -21.00 -3.46 4.62
N ASP A 48 -20.66 -4.17 3.53
CA ASP A 48 -21.37 -5.41 3.16
C ASP A 48 -21.21 -6.51 4.21
N HIS A 49 -20.04 -6.61 4.83
CA HIS A 49 -19.82 -7.56 5.92
C HIS A 49 -20.63 -7.18 7.18
N LEU A 50 -20.73 -5.89 7.48
CA LEU A 50 -21.52 -5.37 8.61
C LEU A 50 -23.01 -5.67 8.47
N LEU A 51 -23.57 -5.48 7.28
CA LEU A 51 -25.00 -5.75 7.00
C LEU A 51 -25.38 -7.23 7.17
N GLU A 52 -24.42 -8.14 7.01
CA GLU A 52 -24.64 -9.58 7.17
C GLU A 52 -24.46 -10.08 8.61
N LEU A 53 -23.99 -9.23 9.53
CA LEU A 53 -23.79 -9.63 10.91
C LEU A 53 -25.13 -9.93 11.58
N ASP A 54 -25.17 -11.05 12.28
CA ASP A 54 -26.33 -11.48 13.07
C ASP A 54 -25.91 -11.64 14.53
N PHE A 55 -26.57 -10.90 15.42
CA PHE A 55 -26.25 -10.84 16.85
C PHE A 55 -27.20 -11.68 17.71
N ASP A 56 -28.05 -12.52 17.13
CA ASP A 56 -29.13 -13.18 17.87
C ASP A 56 -28.65 -14.00 19.07
N TYR A 57 -27.56 -14.76 18.94
CA TYR A 57 -26.98 -15.52 20.07
C TYR A 57 -26.36 -14.65 21.18
N LEU A 58 -26.03 -13.38 20.90
CA LEU A 58 -25.41 -12.46 21.88
C LEU A 58 -26.47 -11.75 22.73
N LYS A 59 -27.67 -11.55 22.18
CA LYS A 59 -28.79 -10.93 22.91
C LYS A 59 -29.20 -11.75 24.14
N GLU A 60 -28.99 -13.07 24.12
CA GLU A 60 -29.45 -13.98 25.17
C GLU A 60 -28.64 -13.91 26.48
N LYS A 61 -27.45 -13.30 26.50
CA LYS A 61 -26.54 -13.38 27.66
C LYS A 61 -26.28 -12.05 28.38
N ASP A 62 -26.12 -10.94 27.65
CA ASP A 62 -25.95 -9.60 28.24
C ASP A 62 -26.54 -8.45 27.38
N GLY A 63 -27.04 -8.76 26.18
CA GLY A 63 -27.63 -7.77 25.27
C GLY A 63 -26.62 -6.88 24.54
N ILE A 64 -25.31 -7.07 24.74
CA ILE A 64 -24.26 -6.21 24.17
C ILE A 64 -23.83 -6.77 22.81
N LYS A 65 -23.99 -5.97 21.76
CA LYS A 65 -23.47 -6.30 20.42
C LYS A 65 -21.98 -5.98 20.38
N ARG A 66 -21.15 -7.01 20.22
CA ARG A 66 -19.69 -6.87 20.13
C ARG A 66 -19.17 -7.15 18.73
N ILE A 67 -18.34 -6.27 18.19
CA ILE A 67 -17.60 -6.50 16.93
C ILE A 67 -16.11 -6.48 17.21
N ASP A 68 -15.44 -7.53 16.79
CA ASP A 68 -14.00 -7.72 16.83
C ASP A 68 -13.44 -7.59 15.41
N LEU A 69 -12.63 -6.56 15.15
CA LEU A 69 -11.90 -6.44 13.89
C LEU A 69 -10.53 -7.10 14.03
N PHE A 70 -10.33 -8.23 13.35
CA PHE A 70 -9.01 -8.86 13.23
C PHE A 70 -8.19 -8.11 12.18
N LEU A 71 -7.13 -7.42 12.61
CA LEU A 71 -6.43 -6.42 11.81
C LEU A 71 -4.97 -6.81 11.57
N TYR A 72 -4.57 -6.85 10.29
CA TYR A 72 -3.17 -6.84 9.89
C TYR A 72 -2.98 -5.82 8.78
N SER A 73 -2.13 -4.81 9.03
CA SER A 73 -1.80 -3.82 8.02
C SER A 73 -0.54 -3.01 8.36
N ARG A 74 0.16 -2.60 7.31
CA ARG A 74 1.30 -1.67 7.38
C ARG A 74 0.90 -0.20 7.27
N GLY A 75 -0.39 0.12 7.20
CA GLY A 75 -0.90 1.48 7.14
C GLY A 75 -1.67 1.79 5.87
N GLY A 76 -1.76 3.07 5.52
CA GLY A 76 -2.54 3.57 4.40
C GLY A 76 -3.01 4.99 4.60
N ASP A 77 -4.17 5.33 4.03
CA ASP A 77 -4.74 6.66 4.12
C ASP A 77 -5.21 6.97 5.55
N ILE A 78 -4.71 8.08 6.09
CA ILE A 78 -4.96 8.55 7.46
C ILE A 78 -6.43 8.97 7.70
N SER A 79 -7.19 9.25 6.64
CA SER A 79 -8.60 9.68 6.74
C SER A 79 -9.57 8.50 6.83
N VAL A 80 -9.17 7.32 6.36
CA VAL A 80 -10.01 6.11 6.29
C VAL A 80 -10.30 5.48 7.67
N PRO A 81 -9.35 5.43 8.63
CA PRO A 81 -9.62 4.89 9.97
C PRO A 81 -10.86 5.47 10.65
N TRP A 82 -11.06 6.79 10.57
CA TRP A 82 -12.25 7.44 11.13
C TRP A 82 -13.53 6.90 10.49
N ARG A 83 -13.56 6.80 9.15
CA ARG A 83 -14.73 6.30 8.41
C ARG A 83 -15.06 4.85 8.80
N ILE A 84 -14.05 3.99 8.87
CA ILE A 84 -14.24 2.58 9.24
C ILE A 84 -14.76 2.47 10.67
N VAL A 85 -14.10 3.13 11.64
CA VAL A 85 -14.50 3.02 13.06
C VAL A 85 -15.88 3.62 13.30
N SER A 86 -16.16 4.83 12.77
CA SER A 86 -17.48 5.44 12.95
C SER A 86 -18.58 4.58 12.34
N MET A 87 -18.32 3.95 11.20
CA MET A 87 -19.27 3.03 10.55
C MET A 87 -19.50 1.77 11.39
N ILE A 88 -18.44 1.11 11.89
CA ILE A 88 -18.58 -0.10 12.70
C ILE A 88 -19.36 0.19 13.99
N ARG A 89 -19.13 1.35 14.61
CA ARG A 89 -19.83 1.77 15.85
C ARG A 89 -21.34 1.93 15.70
N GLU A 90 -21.87 2.12 14.48
CA GLU A 90 -23.32 2.12 14.25
C GLU A 90 -23.94 0.71 14.36
N PHE A 91 -23.13 -0.35 14.34
CA PHE A 91 -23.57 -1.75 14.35
C PHE A 91 -23.32 -2.46 15.69
N CYS A 92 -22.58 -1.85 16.63
CA CYS A 92 -22.18 -2.48 17.88
C CYS A 92 -22.13 -1.52 19.07
N ASP A 93 -22.31 -2.06 20.26
CA ASP A 93 -22.16 -1.35 21.53
C ASP A 93 -20.69 -1.34 22.01
N GLU A 94 -19.92 -2.36 21.60
CA GLU A 94 -18.51 -2.54 21.94
C GLU A 94 -17.73 -2.95 20.70
N PHE A 95 -16.69 -2.18 20.38
CA PHE A 95 -15.82 -2.40 19.24
C PHE A 95 -14.41 -2.73 19.70
N ASN A 96 -13.86 -3.88 19.33
CA ASN A 96 -12.50 -4.29 19.67
C ASN A 96 -11.65 -4.52 18.43
N VAL A 97 -10.34 -4.42 18.58
CA VAL A 97 -9.38 -4.74 17.51
C VAL A 97 -8.44 -5.85 17.98
N LEU A 98 -8.32 -6.91 17.18
CA LEU A 98 -7.50 -8.08 17.44
C LEU A 98 -6.26 -8.01 16.55
N ILE A 99 -5.08 -7.88 17.16
CA ILE A 99 -3.82 -7.70 16.46
C ILE A 99 -2.96 -8.94 16.69
N PRO A 100 -2.83 -9.83 15.68
CA PRO A 100 -1.95 -10.99 15.78
C PRO A 100 -0.47 -10.62 15.58
N TYR A 101 -0.20 -9.59 14.77
CA TYR A 101 1.14 -9.16 14.40
C TYR A 101 1.19 -7.64 14.11
N LYS A 102 1.20 -7.19 12.85
CA LYS A 102 1.44 -5.76 12.54
C LYS A 102 0.15 -4.97 12.38
N ALA A 103 0.03 -3.85 13.10
CA ALA A 103 -0.95 -2.81 12.83
C ALA A 103 -0.29 -1.43 12.93
N GLN A 104 0.30 -0.97 11.83
CA GLN A 104 1.15 0.24 11.78
C GLN A 104 0.41 1.43 11.13
N SER A 105 0.81 2.67 11.46
CA SER A 105 0.31 3.91 10.86
C SER A 105 -1.23 4.00 10.88
N ALA A 106 -1.91 4.04 9.74
CA ALA A 106 -3.37 4.08 9.67
C ALA A 106 -4.06 2.93 10.42
N ALA A 107 -3.42 1.76 10.53
CA ALA A 107 -3.95 0.63 11.29
C ALA A 107 -3.82 0.84 12.82
N THR A 108 -2.77 1.54 13.26
CA THR A 108 -2.66 2.01 14.65
C THR A 108 -3.76 3.02 14.94
N LEU A 109 -3.98 4.01 14.05
CA LEU A 109 -5.10 4.96 14.19
C LEU A 109 -6.42 4.22 14.35
N LEU A 110 -6.74 3.27 13.45
CA LEU A 110 -7.96 2.47 13.54
C LEU A 110 -8.10 1.81 14.92
N SER A 111 -7.00 1.24 15.43
CA SER A 111 -6.95 0.60 16.75
C SER A 111 -7.20 1.56 17.92
N LEU A 112 -6.87 2.85 17.79
CA LEU A 112 -7.20 3.87 18.81
C LEU A 112 -8.71 4.07 18.98
N GLY A 113 -9.48 3.74 17.94
CA GLY A 113 -10.93 3.77 17.97
C GLY A 113 -11.55 2.61 18.72
N ALA A 114 -10.78 1.60 19.14
CA ALA A 114 -11.29 0.41 19.81
C ALA A 114 -11.48 0.60 21.33
N ASP A 115 -12.49 -0.05 21.87
CA ASP A 115 -12.73 -0.15 23.31
C ASP A 115 -11.63 -1.00 23.97
N ASN A 116 -11.28 -2.14 23.36
CA ASN A 116 -10.11 -2.95 23.72
C ASN A 116 -9.23 -3.28 22.50
N ILE A 117 -7.91 -3.28 22.72
CA ILE A 117 -6.92 -3.72 21.73
C ILE A 117 -6.32 -5.04 22.21
N VAL A 118 -6.76 -6.15 21.62
CA VAL A 118 -6.30 -7.50 21.98
C VAL A 118 -5.01 -7.80 21.23
N MET A 119 -3.88 -7.83 21.94
CA MET A 119 -2.54 -7.93 21.34
C MET A 119 -1.86 -9.27 21.67
N GLY A 120 -1.62 -10.09 20.64
CA GLY A 120 -0.81 -11.30 20.76
C GLY A 120 0.66 -11.00 21.09
N ARG A 121 1.44 -12.00 21.48
CA ARG A 121 2.88 -11.84 21.84
C ARG A 121 3.73 -11.15 20.77
N LYS A 122 3.45 -11.41 19.49
CA LYS A 122 4.18 -10.81 18.36
C LYS A 122 3.54 -9.51 17.86
N ALA A 123 2.44 -9.07 18.47
CA ALA A 123 1.71 -7.89 18.06
C ALA A 123 2.52 -6.61 18.27
N GLU A 124 2.46 -5.72 17.29
CA GLU A 124 3.09 -4.42 17.29
C GLU A 124 2.16 -3.37 16.68
N LEU A 125 2.09 -2.22 17.33
CA LEU A 125 1.61 -0.98 16.76
C LEU A 125 2.79 -0.21 16.15
N GLY A 126 2.50 0.87 15.42
CA GLY A 126 3.53 1.79 14.93
C GLY A 126 3.18 3.23 15.25
N PRO A 127 4.11 4.16 15.00
CA PRO A 127 3.81 5.58 15.01
C PRO A 127 2.67 5.94 14.06
N ILE A 128 1.99 7.04 14.38
CA ILE A 128 0.94 7.62 13.54
C ILE A 128 1.37 8.95 12.94
N ASP A 129 2.65 9.28 12.92
CA ASP A 129 3.11 10.50 12.27
C ASP A 129 2.91 10.40 10.73
N PRO A 130 2.54 11.50 10.07
CA PRO A 130 2.18 11.45 8.66
C PRO A 130 3.42 11.26 7.80
N THR A 131 3.44 10.36 6.82
CA THR A 131 4.50 10.34 5.79
C THR A 131 3.97 11.04 4.54
N LEU A 132 4.69 12.02 4.00
CA LEU A 132 4.32 12.64 2.71
C LEU A 132 4.96 11.84 1.58
N GLU A 133 4.15 11.01 0.93
CA GLU A 133 4.48 10.58 -0.42
C GLU A 133 4.44 11.81 -1.34
N ARG A 134 5.58 12.16 -1.93
CA ARG A 134 5.62 13.16 -2.99
C ARG A 134 4.88 12.52 -4.16
N VAL A 135 3.67 13.00 -4.45
CA VAL A 135 2.97 12.64 -5.68
C VAL A 135 3.92 13.01 -6.82
N ALA A 136 4.52 12.02 -7.46
CA ALA A 136 5.29 12.23 -8.66
C ALA A 136 4.30 12.73 -9.71
N THR A 137 4.27 14.04 -9.94
CA THR A 137 3.59 14.65 -11.09
C THR A 137 4.39 14.45 -12.38
N SER A 138 5.35 13.53 -12.39
CA SER A 138 6.08 13.10 -13.58
C SER A 138 5.97 11.58 -13.66
N GLU A 139 5.24 11.12 -14.68
CA GLU A 139 5.29 9.75 -15.15
C GLU A 139 6.76 9.28 -15.24
N GLY A 140 7.09 8.13 -14.64
CA GLY A 140 8.32 7.41 -14.97
C GLY A 140 9.49 7.41 -13.98
N VAL A 141 9.36 7.95 -12.75
CA VAL A 141 10.38 7.73 -11.70
C VAL A 141 9.83 6.84 -10.60
N ILE A 142 10.35 5.60 -10.55
CA ILE A 142 10.13 4.63 -9.47
C ILE A 142 11.49 4.38 -8.79
N PRO A 143 11.60 4.48 -7.45
CA PRO A 143 10.53 4.93 -6.55
C PRO A 143 10.34 6.46 -6.63
N PRO A 144 9.13 6.98 -6.38
CA PRO A 144 8.93 8.42 -6.21
C PRO A 144 9.85 8.91 -5.09
N LYS A 145 10.52 10.06 -5.29
CA LYS A 145 11.27 10.71 -4.20
C LYS A 145 10.29 11.17 -3.12
N THR A 146 10.09 10.36 -2.08
CA THR A 146 9.27 10.69 -0.91
C THR A 146 10.02 11.68 -0.03
N ILE A 147 9.35 12.73 0.44
CA ILE A 147 9.89 13.56 1.52
C ILE A 147 9.15 13.09 2.77
N ALA A 148 9.82 12.34 3.63
CA ALA A 148 9.21 11.91 4.87
C ALA A 148 9.00 13.17 5.75
N VAL A 149 7.80 13.36 6.30
CA VAL A 149 7.54 14.50 7.20
C VAL A 149 8.42 14.40 8.44
N GLU A 150 8.74 13.17 8.86
CA GLU A 150 9.71 12.89 9.92
C GLU A 150 11.06 13.55 9.64
N ASP A 151 11.55 13.56 8.40
CA ASP A 151 12.84 14.18 8.07
C ASP A 151 12.77 15.69 8.23
N VAL A 152 11.64 16.29 7.86
CA VAL A 152 11.40 17.73 8.02
C VAL A 152 11.29 18.10 9.50
N ASN A 153 10.49 17.35 10.26
CA ASN A 153 10.32 17.59 11.69
C ASN A 153 11.62 17.31 12.45
N SER A 154 12.33 16.23 12.15
CA SER A 154 13.63 15.89 12.73
C SER A 154 14.68 16.93 12.41
N PHE A 155 14.68 17.49 11.20
CA PHE A 155 15.54 18.61 10.84
C PHE A 155 15.20 19.85 11.68
N LEU A 156 13.91 20.20 11.81
CA LEU A 156 13.48 21.34 12.64
C LEU A 156 13.82 21.15 14.13
N SER A 157 13.62 19.96 14.68
CA SER A 157 14.01 19.61 16.05
C SER A 157 15.53 19.64 16.22
N PHE A 158 16.31 19.10 15.26
CA PHE A 158 17.76 19.20 15.28
C PHE A 158 18.24 20.65 15.36
N ILE A 159 17.65 21.54 14.57
CA ILE A 159 17.99 22.97 14.56
C ILE A 159 17.68 23.62 15.91
N LYS A 160 16.54 23.30 16.53
CA LYS A 160 16.12 23.87 17.81
C LYS A 160 16.88 23.29 19.01
N GLU A 161 17.05 21.97 19.05
CA GLU A 161 17.51 21.24 20.24
C GLU A 161 19.01 20.98 20.25
N ARG A 162 19.63 20.70 19.09
CA ARG A 162 21.04 20.32 19.00
C ARG A 162 21.94 21.41 18.44
N ALA A 163 21.46 22.16 17.45
CA ALA A 163 22.21 23.28 16.90
C ALA A 163 22.14 24.54 17.80
N ASN A 164 21.19 24.58 18.76
CA ASN A 164 21.00 25.66 19.74
C ASN A 164 21.00 27.07 19.09
N ILE A 165 20.40 27.17 17.90
CA ILE A 165 20.35 28.42 17.13
C ILE A 165 19.28 29.30 17.77
N ASN A 166 19.71 30.21 18.65
CA ASN A 166 18.85 31.21 19.29
C ASN A 166 18.90 32.58 18.58
N ASP A 167 19.75 32.70 17.56
CA ASP A 167 19.85 33.90 16.73
C ASP A 167 18.76 33.92 15.65
N GLN A 168 18.05 35.05 15.55
CA GLN A 168 16.92 35.22 14.63
C GLN A 168 17.38 35.22 13.17
N GLU A 169 18.57 35.74 12.85
CA GLU A 169 19.08 35.77 11.47
C GLU A 169 19.48 34.38 10.99
N ALA A 170 20.18 33.61 11.83
CA ALA A 170 20.52 32.23 11.55
C ALA A 170 19.27 31.34 11.37
N LEU A 171 18.24 31.52 12.21
CA LEU A 171 16.97 30.80 12.06
C LEU A 171 16.27 31.16 10.75
N ALA A 172 16.23 32.44 10.38
CA ALA A 172 15.65 32.88 9.12
C ALA A 172 16.39 32.30 7.91
N SER A 173 17.72 32.20 7.97
CA SER A 173 18.54 31.58 6.93
C SER A 173 18.24 30.08 6.77
N VAL A 174 18.14 29.35 7.88
CA VAL A 174 17.79 27.92 7.88
C VAL A 174 16.40 27.69 7.30
N VAL A 175 15.40 28.48 7.73
CA VAL A 175 14.03 28.40 7.20
C VAL A 175 14.00 28.71 5.71
N ASN A 176 14.74 29.72 5.24
CA ASN A 176 14.84 30.05 3.83
C ASN A 176 15.48 28.92 3.01
N ASN A 177 16.52 28.26 3.53
CA ASN A 177 17.14 27.12 2.87
C ASN A 177 16.20 25.90 2.83
N LEU A 178 15.46 25.64 3.91
CA LEU A 178 14.46 24.58 3.95
C LEU A 178 13.32 24.83 2.95
N ILE A 179 12.84 26.07 2.85
CA ILE A 179 11.83 26.47 1.87
C ILE A 179 12.36 26.31 0.44
N LYS A 180 13.63 26.62 0.17
CA LYS A 180 14.25 26.42 -1.15
C LYS A 180 14.30 24.95 -1.55
N GLU A 181 14.64 24.06 -0.61
CA GLU A 181 14.74 22.61 -0.87
C GLU A 181 13.37 21.93 -1.00
N ILE A 182 12.43 22.25 -0.08
CA ILE A 182 11.17 21.51 0.07
C ILE A 182 10.00 22.23 -0.63
N GLY A 183 10.02 23.56 -0.66
CA GLY A 183 8.94 24.41 -1.16
C GLY A 183 7.90 24.76 -0.09
N SER A 184 7.38 26.00 -0.13
CA SER A 184 6.39 26.52 0.83
C SER A 184 5.08 25.74 0.86
N LEU A 185 4.60 25.28 -0.31
CA LEU A 185 3.39 24.46 -0.41
C LEU A 185 3.55 23.10 0.25
N ALA A 186 4.74 22.49 0.15
CA ALA A 186 5.02 21.21 0.78
C ALA A 186 5.08 21.34 2.30
N LEU A 187 5.71 22.39 2.84
CA LEU A 187 5.65 22.71 4.27
C LEU A 187 4.22 22.95 4.76
N GLY A 188 3.39 23.65 3.98
CA GLY A 188 1.96 23.81 4.29
C GLY A 188 1.21 22.47 4.32
N ARG A 189 1.55 21.53 3.45
CA ARG A 189 0.99 20.16 3.44
C ARG A 189 1.43 19.36 4.66
N VAL A 190 2.70 19.45 5.05
CA VAL A 190 3.25 18.84 6.28
C VAL A 190 2.42 19.29 7.48
N ASN A 191 2.27 20.60 7.67
CA ASN A 191 1.57 21.15 8.83
C ASN A 191 0.10 20.71 8.87
N ARG A 192 -0.59 20.74 7.71
CA ARG A 192 -1.98 20.26 7.64
C ARG A 192 -2.10 18.77 7.95
N ALA A 193 -1.19 17.93 7.44
CA ALA A 193 -1.20 16.50 7.73
C ALA A 193 -1.00 16.24 9.23
N HIS A 194 -0.08 16.97 9.86
CA HIS A 194 0.18 16.90 11.30
C HIS A 194 -1.05 17.29 12.14
N HIS A 195 -1.74 18.38 11.80
CA HIS A 195 -2.98 18.74 12.51
C HIS A 195 -4.11 17.74 12.25
N HIS A 196 -4.23 17.24 11.02
CA HIS A 196 -5.29 16.31 10.65
C HIS A 196 -5.15 14.98 11.40
N ILE A 197 -3.94 14.42 11.51
CA ILE A 197 -3.73 13.15 12.21
C ILE A 197 -4.07 13.25 13.69
N ARG A 198 -3.70 14.36 14.36
CA ARG A 198 -4.05 14.61 15.76
C ARG A 198 -5.56 14.76 15.95
N LEU A 199 -6.25 15.41 15.01
CA LEU A 199 -7.70 15.53 15.04
C LEU A 199 -8.37 14.16 14.91
N VAL A 200 -7.94 13.34 13.94
CA VAL A 200 -8.47 12.00 13.71
C VAL A 200 -8.21 11.10 14.92
N ALA A 201 -6.97 11.06 15.43
CA ALA A 201 -6.62 10.28 16.61
C ALA A 201 -7.45 10.67 17.84
N ARG A 202 -7.64 11.97 18.10
CA ARG A 202 -8.50 12.45 19.18
C ARG A 202 -9.94 11.98 19.00
N LYS A 203 -10.51 12.14 17.80
CA LYS A 203 -11.88 11.68 17.52
C LYS A 203 -12.03 10.16 17.77
N LEU A 204 -11.06 9.37 17.33
CA LEU A 204 -11.07 7.92 17.53
C LEU A 204 -11.06 7.56 19.02
N LEU A 205 -10.15 8.15 19.80
CA LEU A 205 -10.06 7.92 21.24
C LEU A 205 -11.34 8.35 21.99
N THR A 206 -12.02 9.41 21.57
CA THR A 206 -13.25 9.89 22.22
C THR A 206 -14.50 9.11 21.86
N THR A 207 -14.51 8.38 20.73
CA THR A 207 -15.65 7.51 20.37
C THR A 207 -15.76 6.26 21.23
N ARG A 208 -14.74 5.94 22.02
CA ARG A 208 -14.73 4.79 22.93
C ARG A 208 -15.91 4.81 23.90
N ARG A 209 -16.38 3.60 24.24
CA ARG A 209 -17.43 3.36 25.22
C ARG A 209 -17.01 3.86 26.59
N GLU A 210 -15.82 3.46 27.04
CA GLU A 210 -15.19 4.01 28.24
C GLU A 210 -14.48 5.32 27.88
N LYS A 211 -14.94 6.41 28.49
CA LYS A 211 -14.37 7.73 28.26
C LYS A 211 -13.01 7.86 28.93
N MET A 212 -12.13 8.54 28.21
CA MET A 212 -10.80 8.89 28.66
C MET A 212 -10.76 10.39 28.92
N ASP A 213 -10.03 10.82 29.95
CA ASP A 213 -9.78 12.24 30.19
C ASP A 213 -8.90 12.85 29.09
N GLU A 214 -9.01 14.16 28.88
CA GLU A 214 -8.31 14.85 27.80
C GLU A 214 -6.77 14.85 28.01
N GLU A 215 -6.29 14.79 29.24
CA GLU A 215 -4.85 14.76 29.55
C GLU A 215 -4.22 13.46 29.05
N LYS A 216 -4.86 12.33 29.32
CA LYS A 216 -4.45 11.00 28.84
C LYS A 216 -4.59 10.90 27.33
N ILE A 217 -5.66 11.44 26.73
CA ILE A 217 -5.80 11.52 25.27
C ILE A 217 -4.63 12.30 24.66
N SER A 218 -4.32 13.47 25.21
CA SER A 218 -3.21 14.31 24.73
C SER A 218 -1.88 13.58 24.84
N THR A 219 -1.63 12.91 25.96
CA THR A 219 -0.40 12.14 26.23
C THR A 219 -0.22 10.99 25.22
N ILE A 220 -1.29 10.24 24.92
CA ILE A 220 -1.26 9.17 23.93
C ILE A 220 -0.93 9.73 22.55
N ILE A 221 -1.63 10.80 22.13
CA ILE A 221 -1.43 11.40 20.81
C ILE A 221 0.02 11.91 20.67
N GLU A 222 0.50 12.70 21.64
CA GLU A 222 1.86 13.22 21.65
C GLU A 222 2.90 12.10 21.60
N THR A 223 2.69 11.02 22.36
CA THR A 223 3.62 9.89 22.37
C THR A 223 3.68 9.21 21.00
N LEU A 224 2.52 8.96 20.38
CA LEU A 224 2.44 8.28 19.09
C LEU A 224 2.82 9.15 17.88
N THR A 225 2.85 10.49 18.02
CA THR A 225 3.23 11.42 16.94
C THR A 225 4.62 12.03 17.08
N GLU A 226 5.14 12.23 18.29
CA GLU A 226 6.30 13.09 18.55
C GLU A 226 7.44 12.40 19.31
N LYS A 227 7.13 11.47 20.22
CA LYS A 227 8.16 10.83 21.09
C LYS A 227 8.78 9.58 20.50
N ILE A 228 8.25 9.09 19.38
CA ILE A 228 8.77 7.93 18.68
C ILE A 228 9.51 8.41 17.44
N TYR A 229 10.83 8.49 17.56
CA TYR A 229 11.73 9.14 16.59
C TYR A 229 12.00 8.35 15.30
N SER A 230 11.27 7.26 15.04
CA SER A 230 11.42 6.47 13.82
C SER A 230 10.08 5.87 13.40
N HIS A 231 9.64 6.12 12.17
CA HIS A 231 8.48 5.45 11.56
C HIS A 231 8.56 3.91 11.63
N GLY A 232 9.76 3.33 11.72
CA GLY A 232 9.99 1.90 11.84
C GLY A 232 9.92 1.34 13.27
N HIS A 233 9.71 2.19 14.28
CA HIS A 233 9.66 1.77 15.68
C HIS A 233 8.43 0.89 15.94
N ALA A 234 8.66 -0.34 16.36
CA ALA A 234 7.59 -1.26 16.73
C ALA A 234 7.19 -1.05 18.19
N ILE A 235 5.95 -0.61 18.41
CA ILE A 235 5.36 -0.44 19.74
C ILE A 235 4.78 -1.78 20.18
N ALA A 236 5.51 -2.51 21.03
CA ALA A 236 5.07 -3.82 21.52
C ALA A 236 3.91 -3.70 22.52
N ARG A 237 3.17 -4.79 22.76
CA ARG A 237 1.99 -4.82 23.65
C ARG A 237 2.21 -4.33 25.09
N ARG A 238 3.45 -4.37 25.60
CA ARG A 238 3.78 -3.83 26.93
C ARG A 238 3.89 -2.31 26.86
N GLU A 239 4.67 -1.80 25.92
CA GLU A 239 4.82 -0.37 25.66
C GLU A 239 3.48 0.28 25.31
N ALA A 240 2.66 -0.33 24.46
CA ALA A 240 1.31 0.14 24.16
C ALA A 240 0.44 0.30 25.42
N LYS A 241 0.56 -0.63 26.37
CA LYS A 241 -0.13 -0.55 27.66
C LYS A 241 0.44 0.55 28.56
N ASP A 242 1.76 0.70 28.59
CA ASP A 242 2.47 1.74 29.35
C ASP A 242 2.14 3.15 28.83
N ILE A 243 1.88 3.31 27.52
CA ILE A 243 1.38 4.55 26.90
C ILE A 243 -0.06 4.88 27.36
N GLY A 244 -0.80 3.90 27.90
CA GLY A 244 -2.16 4.08 28.42
C GLY A 244 -3.26 3.60 27.47
N LEU A 245 -2.93 2.89 26.40
CA LEU A 245 -3.90 2.24 25.51
C LEU A 245 -4.62 1.07 26.23
N PRO A 246 -5.87 0.76 25.86
CA PRO A 246 -6.65 -0.32 26.49
C PRO A 246 -6.24 -1.70 26.00
N VAL A 247 -4.99 -2.09 26.28
CA VAL A 247 -4.42 -3.34 25.80
C VAL A 247 -4.88 -4.51 26.66
N VAL A 248 -5.42 -5.53 26.00
CA VAL A 248 -5.81 -6.81 26.60
C VAL A 248 -4.87 -7.90 26.09
N TYR A 249 -4.34 -8.72 26.99
CA TYR A 249 -3.55 -9.89 26.62
C TYR A 249 -4.49 -11.09 26.44
N PRO A 250 -4.54 -11.72 25.25
CA PRO A 250 -5.33 -12.92 25.07
C PRO A 250 -4.77 -14.06 25.94
N ASP A 251 -5.66 -14.96 26.37
CA ASP A 251 -5.23 -16.24 26.93
C ASP A 251 -4.56 -17.11 25.85
N SER A 252 -4.01 -18.25 26.27
CA SER A 252 -3.24 -19.12 25.36
C SER A 252 -4.09 -19.71 24.23
N GLU A 253 -5.38 -19.93 24.46
CA GLU A 253 -6.27 -20.51 23.45
C GLU A 253 -6.59 -19.48 22.36
N LEU A 254 -7.02 -18.29 22.76
CA LEU A 254 -7.30 -17.20 21.83
C LEU A 254 -6.04 -16.75 21.09
N GLU A 255 -4.89 -16.64 21.77
CA GLU A 255 -3.63 -16.25 21.15
C GLU A 255 -3.23 -17.23 20.04
N ASN A 256 -3.40 -18.53 20.29
CA ASN A 256 -3.12 -19.57 19.30
C ASN A 256 -4.09 -19.50 18.11
N LEU A 257 -5.39 -19.29 18.33
CA LEU A 257 -6.37 -19.12 17.24
C LEU A 257 -6.06 -17.88 16.39
N MET A 258 -5.75 -16.75 17.03
CA MET A 258 -5.35 -15.51 16.34
C MET A 258 -4.11 -15.73 15.47
N TRP A 259 -3.11 -16.44 16.00
CA TRP A 259 -1.88 -16.73 15.26
C TRP A 259 -2.11 -17.69 14.09
N GLN A 260 -2.92 -18.74 14.28
CA GLN A 260 -3.28 -19.65 13.18
C GLN A 260 -4.05 -18.95 12.07
N LEU A 261 -4.96 -18.04 12.43
CA LEU A 261 -5.72 -17.25 11.47
C LEU A 261 -4.78 -16.33 10.67
N TYR A 262 -3.83 -15.67 11.35
CA TYR A 262 -2.78 -14.90 10.69
C TYR A 262 -1.97 -15.76 9.71
N LEU A 263 -1.45 -16.91 10.13
CA LEU A 263 -0.65 -17.80 9.28
C LEU A 263 -1.41 -18.26 8.03
N ARG A 264 -2.73 -18.39 8.13
CA ARG A 264 -3.54 -18.79 6.98
C ARG A 264 -3.64 -17.70 5.92
N TYR A 265 -3.83 -16.44 6.33
CA TYR A 265 -3.78 -15.30 5.42
C TYR A 265 -2.36 -15.02 4.90
N GLU A 266 -1.35 -15.19 5.76
CA GLU A 266 0.07 -15.09 5.36
C GLU A 266 0.39 -16.06 4.22
N LYS A 267 -0.04 -17.32 4.37
CA LYS A 267 0.12 -18.35 3.34
C LYS A 267 -0.70 -18.04 2.09
N TYR A 268 -1.96 -17.65 2.25
CA TYR A 268 -2.85 -17.36 1.12
C TYR A 268 -2.34 -16.21 0.25
N LEU A 269 -1.86 -15.13 0.87
CA LEU A 269 -1.31 -13.97 0.16
C LEU A 269 0.16 -14.15 -0.24
N GLY A 270 0.82 -15.24 0.18
CA GLY A 270 2.22 -15.53 -0.14
C GLY A 270 3.21 -14.52 0.44
N LEU A 271 2.95 -13.97 1.63
CA LEU A 271 3.75 -12.87 2.20
C LEU A 271 5.23 -13.23 2.42
N ARG A 272 5.53 -14.53 2.58
CA ARG A 272 6.88 -15.06 2.79
C ARG A 272 7.64 -15.37 1.49
N ASP A 273 7.03 -15.16 0.34
CA ASP A 273 7.60 -15.47 -0.97
C ASP A 273 7.64 -14.19 -1.83
N PRO A 274 8.65 -13.31 -1.65
CA PRO A 274 8.75 -12.07 -2.41
C PRO A 274 8.76 -12.29 -3.93
N LEU A 275 8.10 -11.41 -4.66
CA LEU A 275 8.01 -11.47 -6.12
C LEU A 275 9.18 -10.68 -6.74
N TYR A 276 10.25 -11.36 -7.13
CA TYR A 276 11.39 -10.73 -7.79
C TYR A 276 11.10 -10.55 -9.30
N PRO A 277 10.94 -9.31 -9.81
CA PRO A 277 10.59 -9.08 -11.22
C PRO A 277 11.57 -9.73 -12.20
N GLU A 278 12.85 -9.76 -11.85
CA GLU A 278 13.95 -10.35 -12.64
C GLU A 278 13.75 -11.85 -12.83
N VAL A 279 13.31 -12.54 -11.77
CA VAL A 279 13.06 -13.98 -11.79
C VAL A 279 11.75 -14.28 -12.54
N LEU A 280 10.72 -13.47 -12.34
CA LEU A 280 9.40 -13.68 -12.95
C LEU A 280 9.40 -13.46 -14.46
N ILE A 281 10.08 -12.41 -14.94
CA ILE A 281 10.13 -12.09 -16.37
C ILE A 281 11.02 -13.06 -17.14
N GLY A 282 12.11 -13.53 -16.52
CA GLY A 282 13.11 -14.41 -17.14
C GLY A 282 13.58 -13.88 -18.49
N ASP A 283 13.50 -14.72 -19.52
CA ASP A 283 13.94 -14.37 -20.88
C ASP A 283 12.90 -13.57 -21.68
N LYS A 284 11.66 -13.43 -21.19
CA LYS A 284 10.58 -12.74 -21.92
C LYS A 284 10.79 -11.22 -21.95
N GLU A 285 10.21 -10.53 -22.94
CA GLU A 285 10.19 -9.06 -22.98
C GLU A 285 9.13 -8.47 -22.04
N GLU A 286 8.01 -9.18 -21.89
CA GLU A 286 6.93 -8.84 -20.99
C GLU A 286 6.40 -10.07 -20.24
N TYR A 287 5.92 -9.86 -19.02
CA TYR A 287 5.28 -10.88 -18.20
C TYR A 287 4.10 -10.27 -17.45
N GLU A 288 3.00 -11.00 -17.34
CA GLU A 288 1.79 -10.51 -16.70
C GLU A 288 1.25 -11.51 -15.67
N ILE A 289 0.95 -11.00 -14.48
CA ILE A 289 0.23 -11.71 -13.43
C ILE A 289 -1.18 -11.11 -13.39
N LYS A 290 -2.19 -11.96 -13.56
CA LYS A 290 -3.60 -11.56 -13.48
C LYS A 290 -4.20 -11.96 -12.14
N ASP A 291 -5.13 -11.13 -11.67
CA ASP A 291 -5.97 -11.40 -10.49
C ASP A 291 -5.18 -11.77 -9.21
N LEU A 292 -4.00 -11.15 -9.02
CA LEU A 292 -3.17 -11.35 -7.83
C LEU A 292 -3.88 -10.80 -6.59
N PRO A 293 -4.28 -11.64 -5.60
CA PRO A 293 -4.87 -11.16 -4.37
C PRO A 293 -3.79 -10.50 -3.50
N ILE A 294 -4.07 -9.29 -3.00
CA ILE A 294 -3.15 -8.55 -2.12
C ILE A 294 -3.79 -8.10 -0.80
N ALA A 295 -5.11 -8.17 -0.67
CA ALA A 295 -5.81 -7.93 0.59
C ALA A 295 -7.07 -8.80 0.71
N VAL A 296 -7.53 -8.98 1.94
CA VAL A 296 -8.69 -9.79 2.30
C VAL A 296 -9.57 -9.02 3.28
N ILE A 297 -10.88 -9.06 3.05
CA ILE A 297 -11.90 -8.81 4.06
C ILE A 297 -12.73 -10.09 4.17
N GLU A 298 -12.80 -10.68 5.35
CA GLU A 298 -13.53 -11.95 5.55
C GLU A 298 -14.37 -11.87 6.82
N SER A 299 -15.60 -12.35 6.76
CA SER A 299 -16.41 -12.67 7.93
C SER A 299 -16.93 -14.09 7.77
N ARG A 300 -17.70 -14.57 8.76
CA ARG A 300 -18.33 -15.90 8.66
C ARG A 300 -19.12 -16.08 7.36
N LYS A 301 -19.82 -15.03 6.90
CA LYS A 301 -20.76 -15.12 5.76
C LYS A 301 -20.19 -14.64 4.42
N LYS A 302 -19.25 -13.71 4.41
CA LYS A 302 -18.72 -13.08 3.18
C LYS A 302 -17.21 -13.15 3.08
N LEU A 303 -16.70 -13.19 1.87
CA LEU A 303 -15.28 -13.06 1.55
C LEU A 303 -15.12 -12.06 0.40
N HIS A 304 -14.35 -11.01 0.64
CA HIS A 304 -13.90 -10.07 -0.37
C HIS A 304 -12.38 -10.12 -0.51
N LEU A 305 -11.91 -10.18 -1.75
CA LEU A 305 -10.49 -10.14 -2.09
C LEU A 305 -10.19 -8.88 -2.89
N PHE A 306 -9.14 -8.15 -2.51
CA PHE A 306 -8.60 -7.10 -3.37
C PHE A 306 -7.62 -7.74 -4.35
N LYS A 307 -7.99 -7.76 -5.62
CA LYS A 307 -7.18 -8.37 -6.69
C LYS A 307 -6.62 -7.29 -7.61
N THR A 308 -5.41 -7.49 -8.09
CA THR A 308 -4.75 -6.59 -9.03
C THR A 308 -4.02 -7.34 -10.13
N ASN A 309 -3.79 -6.67 -11.25
CA ASN A 309 -2.96 -7.17 -12.33
C ASN A 309 -1.59 -6.48 -12.28
N VAL A 310 -0.54 -7.25 -12.53
CA VAL A 310 0.84 -6.76 -12.59
C VAL A 310 1.39 -7.06 -13.96
N LYS A 311 1.79 -6.02 -14.69
CA LYS A 311 2.53 -6.15 -15.95
C LYS A 311 3.98 -5.73 -15.75
N LEU A 312 4.91 -6.62 -16.06
CA LEU A 312 6.35 -6.41 -16.03
C LEU A 312 6.86 -6.27 -17.47
N ILE A 313 7.69 -5.28 -17.74
CA ILE A 313 8.27 -5.00 -19.06
C ILE A 313 9.77 -4.74 -18.90
N LYS A 314 10.60 -5.38 -19.73
CA LYS A 314 12.05 -5.08 -19.75
C LYS A 314 12.28 -3.66 -20.26
N LYS A 315 12.97 -2.85 -19.46
CA LYS A 315 13.38 -1.51 -19.85
C LYS A 315 14.74 -1.59 -20.55
N ARG A 316 14.79 -1.10 -21.79
CA ARG A 316 16.01 -1.13 -22.61
C ARG A 316 16.54 0.29 -22.84
N GLN A 317 17.86 0.44 -22.89
CA GLN A 317 18.51 1.71 -23.20
C GLN A 317 18.57 1.91 -24.70
N VAL A 318 17.52 2.52 -25.25
CA VAL A 318 17.46 2.84 -26.67
C VAL A 318 18.32 4.09 -26.93
N PRO A 319 19.22 4.08 -27.93
CA PRO A 319 19.96 5.28 -28.33
C PRO A 319 19.00 6.44 -28.68
N PRO A 320 19.23 7.66 -28.19
CA PRO A 320 18.40 8.80 -28.55
C PRO A 320 18.63 9.18 -30.02
N ASN A 321 17.58 9.13 -30.85
CA ASN A 321 17.61 9.42 -32.28
C ASN A 321 18.69 8.66 -33.08
N PRO A 322 18.54 7.34 -33.29
CA PRO A 322 19.42 6.63 -34.19
C PRO A 322 19.25 7.21 -35.62
N GLN A 323 20.30 7.84 -36.16
CA GLN A 323 20.31 8.27 -37.57
C GLN A 323 20.49 7.03 -38.45
N ILE A 324 19.36 6.46 -38.88
CA ILE A 324 19.34 5.26 -39.70
C ILE A 324 19.45 5.70 -41.18
N ASN A 325 20.68 5.83 -41.67
CA ASN A 325 20.95 6.06 -43.10
C ASN A 325 21.04 4.72 -43.82
N ILE A 326 19.99 4.34 -44.54
CA ILE A 326 19.97 3.10 -45.31
C ILE A 326 20.13 3.43 -46.80
N ASN A 327 21.27 3.05 -47.37
CA ASN A 327 21.52 3.16 -48.79
C ASN A 327 21.25 1.81 -49.47
N LEU A 328 20.16 1.73 -50.24
CA LEU A 328 19.79 0.54 -51.00
C LEU A 328 20.38 0.64 -52.41
N ALA A 329 21.60 0.16 -52.59
CA ALA A 329 22.20 0.04 -53.91
C ALA A 329 21.75 -1.27 -54.57
N ILE A 330 21.00 -1.19 -55.67
CA ILE A 330 20.67 -2.37 -56.48
C ILE A 330 21.87 -2.71 -57.36
N GLN A 331 22.48 -3.87 -57.13
CA GLN A 331 23.45 -4.44 -58.06
C GLN A 331 22.71 -5.13 -59.21
N LEU A 332 23.03 -4.73 -60.44
CA LEU A 332 22.49 -5.37 -61.63
C LEU A 332 23.25 -6.66 -61.93
N PRO A 333 22.57 -7.69 -62.48
CA PRO A 333 23.23 -8.91 -62.94
C PRO A 333 24.35 -8.63 -63.95
N PRO A 334 25.39 -9.49 -64.02
CA PRO A 334 26.47 -9.34 -64.98
C PRO A 334 25.94 -9.25 -66.41
N GLY A 335 26.34 -8.21 -67.16
CA GLY A 335 25.97 -8.02 -68.56
C GLY A 335 24.76 -7.13 -68.83
N ILE A 336 24.07 -6.63 -67.79
CA ILE A 336 22.96 -5.67 -67.95
C ILE A 336 23.47 -4.26 -67.63
N ARG A 337 23.47 -3.35 -68.62
CA ARG A 337 23.76 -1.94 -68.36
C ARG A 337 22.49 -1.24 -67.87
N PRO A 338 22.58 -0.23 -66.98
CA PRO A 338 21.42 0.52 -66.51
C PRO A 338 20.56 1.09 -67.64
N GLU A 339 21.22 1.40 -68.76
CA GLU A 339 20.64 1.95 -69.99
C GLU A 339 19.72 0.97 -70.72
N ASP A 340 19.98 -0.33 -70.58
CA ASP A 340 19.26 -1.41 -71.27
C ASP A 340 17.93 -1.79 -70.55
N ILE A 341 17.65 -1.19 -69.38
CA ILE A 341 16.42 -1.46 -68.61
C ILE A 341 15.25 -0.65 -69.17
N PRO A 342 14.11 -1.29 -69.55
CA PRO A 342 12.92 -0.60 -70.03
C PRO A 342 12.40 0.45 -69.03
N GLN A 343 11.92 1.60 -69.53
CA GLN A 343 11.45 2.70 -68.68
C GLN A 343 10.36 2.28 -67.68
N LYS A 344 9.42 1.43 -68.11
CA LYS A 344 8.35 0.89 -67.26
C LYS A 344 8.92 0.06 -66.09
N THR A 345 9.97 -0.73 -66.34
CA THR A 345 10.67 -1.52 -65.32
C THR A 345 11.44 -0.63 -64.35
N ARG A 346 12.08 0.45 -64.83
CA ARG A 346 12.74 1.45 -63.96
C ARG A 346 11.75 2.16 -63.05
N GLN A 347 10.56 2.53 -63.55
CA GLN A 347 9.51 3.16 -62.73
C GLN A 347 9.02 2.22 -61.63
N VAL A 348 8.78 0.94 -61.94
CA VAL A 348 8.39 -0.07 -60.94
C VAL A 348 9.50 -0.25 -59.89
N LEU A 349 10.76 -0.34 -60.32
CA LEU A 349 11.91 -0.50 -59.42
C LEU A 349 12.06 0.68 -58.46
N ASN A 350 11.94 1.91 -58.96
CA ASN A 350 12.01 3.13 -58.16
C ASN A 350 10.83 3.24 -57.17
N SER A 351 9.63 2.83 -57.58
CA SER A 351 8.45 2.78 -56.70
C SER A 351 8.64 1.79 -55.55
N LEU A 352 9.15 0.58 -55.85
CA LEU A 352 9.49 -0.43 -54.84
C LEU A 352 10.58 0.05 -53.89
N LEU A 353 11.67 0.63 -54.40
CA LEU A 353 12.73 1.21 -53.57
C LEU A 353 12.21 2.32 -52.64
N SER A 354 11.31 3.17 -53.13
CA SER A 354 10.68 4.21 -52.32
C SER A 354 9.74 3.65 -51.25
N GLN A 355 9.02 2.56 -51.53
CA GLN A 355 8.21 1.87 -50.53
C GLN A 355 9.09 1.22 -49.46
N ILE A 356 10.14 0.50 -49.86
CA ILE A 356 11.10 -0.13 -48.94
C ILE A 356 11.77 0.94 -48.09
N GLY A 357 12.27 2.03 -48.69
CA GLY A 357 12.92 3.13 -47.98
C GLY A 357 12.02 3.82 -46.93
N ARG A 358 10.69 3.75 -47.09
CA ARG A 358 9.73 4.26 -46.09
C ARG A 358 9.48 3.28 -44.94
N MET A 359 9.55 1.97 -45.19
CA MET A 359 9.29 0.93 -44.18
C MET A 359 10.54 0.54 -43.37
N LEU A 360 11.71 0.54 -44.02
CA LEU A 360 12.96 0.04 -43.44
C LEU A 360 13.40 0.78 -42.17
N PRO A 361 13.30 2.13 -42.08
CA PRO A 361 13.69 2.85 -40.88
C PRO A 361 12.91 2.40 -39.64
N GLU A 362 11.61 2.13 -39.76
CA GLU A 362 10.79 1.69 -38.63
C GLU A 362 11.14 0.24 -38.21
N LEU A 363 11.38 -0.65 -39.18
CA LEU A 363 11.82 -2.02 -38.90
C LEU A 363 13.18 -2.05 -38.19
N VAL A 364 14.15 -1.25 -38.68
CA VAL A 364 15.47 -1.14 -38.05
C VAL A 364 15.34 -0.50 -36.66
N ARG A 365 14.46 0.47 -36.48
CA ARG A 365 14.18 1.06 -35.17
C ARG A 365 13.63 0.03 -34.19
N GLN A 366 12.68 -0.82 -34.61
CA GLN A 366 12.12 -1.89 -33.77
C GLN A 366 13.18 -2.92 -33.37
N GLU A 367 14.03 -3.34 -34.31
CA GLU A 367 15.10 -4.30 -34.02
C GLU A 367 16.20 -3.68 -33.14
N LEU A 368 16.55 -2.40 -33.35
CA LEU A 368 17.45 -1.65 -32.46
C LEU A 368 16.92 -1.60 -31.03
N ILE A 369 15.61 -1.31 -30.85
CA ILE A 369 14.98 -1.31 -29.53
C ILE A 369 15.09 -2.71 -28.91
N ARG A 370 14.80 -3.77 -29.66
CA ARG A 370 14.86 -5.16 -29.20
C ARG A 370 16.26 -5.62 -28.81
N GLN A 371 17.29 -5.17 -29.52
CA GLN A 371 18.69 -5.53 -29.24
C GLN A 371 19.38 -4.60 -28.24
N SER A 372 18.77 -3.45 -27.92
CA SER A 372 19.32 -2.49 -26.97
C SER A 372 19.53 -3.13 -25.58
N PRO A 373 20.61 -2.80 -24.86
CA PRO A 373 20.89 -3.38 -23.55
C PRO A 373 19.72 -3.21 -22.57
N VAL A 374 19.41 -4.26 -21.82
CA VAL A 374 18.43 -4.19 -20.73
C VAL A 374 19.06 -3.43 -19.57
N ILE A 375 18.41 -2.36 -19.13
CA ILE A 375 18.86 -1.51 -18.02
C ILE A 375 18.00 -1.65 -16.76
N GLY A 376 16.92 -2.41 -16.84
CA GLY A 376 16.06 -2.70 -15.69
C GLY A 376 14.74 -3.32 -16.10
N ILE A 377 13.81 -3.42 -15.14
CA ILE A 377 12.45 -3.89 -15.35
C ILE A 377 11.50 -2.82 -14.83
N GLU A 378 10.51 -2.47 -15.64
CA GLU A 378 9.42 -1.60 -15.26
C GLU A 378 8.20 -2.45 -14.90
N GLY A 379 7.65 -2.22 -13.71
CA GLY A 379 6.43 -2.87 -13.24
C GLY A 379 5.27 -1.89 -13.19
N ARG A 380 4.14 -2.26 -13.81
CA ARG A 380 2.88 -1.52 -13.77
C ARG A 380 1.81 -2.35 -13.08
N VAL A 381 1.23 -1.80 -12.02
CA VAL A 381 0.06 -2.35 -11.32
C VAL A 381 -1.20 -1.71 -11.87
N TYR A 382 -2.23 -2.48 -12.18
CA TYR A 382 -3.48 -1.96 -12.73
C TYR A 382 -4.70 -2.84 -12.40
N GLY A 383 -5.91 -2.31 -12.62
CA GLY A 383 -7.16 -3.05 -12.43
C GLY A 383 -7.45 -3.47 -10.99
N GLY A 384 -6.84 -2.81 -10.01
CA GLY A 384 -7.07 -3.05 -8.58
C GLY A 384 -8.54 -2.85 -8.21
N ARG A 385 -9.17 -3.87 -7.63
CA ARG A 385 -10.55 -3.79 -7.13
C ARG A 385 -10.85 -4.87 -6.09
N TRP A 386 -11.80 -4.57 -5.21
CA TRP A 386 -12.44 -5.56 -4.37
C TRP A 386 -13.42 -6.43 -5.18
N VAL A 387 -13.35 -7.74 -4.98
CA VAL A 387 -14.24 -8.72 -5.60
C VAL A 387 -14.83 -9.58 -4.49
N GLU A 388 -16.15 -9.67 -4.41
CA GLU A 388 -16.83 -10.64 -3.56
C GLU A 388 -16.66 -12.04 -4.18
N GLU A 389 -16.09 -12.96 -3.42
CA GLU A 389 -16.04 -14.37 -3.81
C GLU A 389 -17.42 -14.98 -3.56
N ALA A 390 -18.02 -15.52 -4.62
CA ALA A 390 -19.35 -16.13 -4.58
C ALA A 390 -19.42 -17.28 -3.58
#